data_AF-A0A2E5IH55-F1
#
_entry.id   AF-A0A2E5IH55-F1
#
_cell.length_a   1.000
_cell.length_b   1.000
_cell.length_c   1.000
_cell.angle_alpha   90.00
_cell.angle_beta   90.00
_cell.angle_gamma   90.00
#
_symmetry.space_group_name_H-M   'P 1'
#
loop_
_entity.id
_entity.type
_entity.pdbx_description
1 polymer ?
#
loop_
_entity_poly.entity_id
_entity_poly.type
_entity_poly.pdbx_seq_one_letter_code
_entity_poly.pdbx_strand_id
1 'polypeptide(L)'
;MDHNTKFDVEIADASGHSTVQMTQNEIAEKAAQTQGSWVFVNNQLVSAADIADMNLEAGSRIRLMPGLVGGQDVPTFVVQITDGTGHSEVVMTKAQIVEKATQNNELWVFVNNQLVNTADLVGLDMEAGSSVRMAPGLIGGQDAPTFDVEIADATGHSTVQMTQDELVEKAGQTQGSWVFVNNQLVSTAEIANMNLEAGSRIRLMPGLVGGRAC
;
A
#
# COMPACT_ATOMS: atom_id res chain seq x y z
N MET A 1 -26.24 -35.24 -1.37
CA MET A 1 -26.40 -34.00 -2.14
C MET A 1 -25.08 -33.78 -2.86
N ASP A 2 -25.11 -33.48 -4.17
CA ASP A 2 -23.88 -33.38 -4.96
C ASP A 2 -23.10 -32.12 -4.56
N HIS A 3 -22.04 -32.29 -3.77
CA HIS A 3 -21.14 -31.21 -3.35
C HIS A 3 -20.33 -30.57 -4.50
N ASN A 4 -20.64 -30.91 -5.75
CA ASN A 4 -19.94 -30.46 -6.95
C ASN A 4 -20.84 -29.65 -7.91
N THR A 5 -22.08 -29.35 -7.51
CA THR A 5 -22.94 -28.45 -8.26
C THR A 5 -22.36 -27.05 -8.20
N LYS A 6 -22.09 -26.47 -9.37
CA LYS A 6 -21.60 -25.09 -9.51
C LYS A 6 -22.78 -24.15 -9.73
N PHE A 7 -22.71 -22.99 -9.10
CA PHE A 7 -23.70 -21.93 -9.21
C PHE A 7 -23.05 -20.71 -9.84
N ASP A 8 -23.80 -19.98 -10.67
CA ASP A 8 -23.40 -18.67 -11.15
C ASP A 8 -23.59 -17.65 -10.02
N VAL A 9 -22.48 -17.12 -9.51
CA VAL A 9 -22.47 -16.18 -8.39
C VAL A 9 -22.06 -14.80 -8.88
N GLU A 10 -22.96 -13.85 -8.72
CA GLU A 10 -22.70 -12.44 -9.02
C GLU A 10 -21.99 -11.81 -7.81
N ILE A 11 -20.72 -11.46 -7.96
CA ILE A 11 -19.92 -10.79 -6.94
C ILE A 11 -19.86 -9.30 -7.28
N ALA A 12 -20.27 -8.48 -6.33
CA ALA A 12 -19.98 -7.05 -6.38
C ALA A 12 -18.62 -6.77 -5.73
N ASP A 13 -17.82 -5.91 -6.36
CA ASP A 13 -16.59 -5.36 -5.82
C ASP A 13 -16.50 -3.85 -6.13
N ALA A 14 -15.40 -3.20 -5.75
CA ALA A 14 -15.20 -1.77 -5.97
C ALA A 14 -15.14 -1.38 -7.47
N SER A 15 -14.92 -2.34 -8.37
CA SER A 15 -14.84 -2.14 -9.82
C SER A 15 -16.17 -2.45 -10.56
N GLY A 16 -17.13 -3.10 -9.90
CA GLY A 16 -18.45 -3.38 -10.44
C GLY A 16 -19.00 -4.77 -10.08
N HIS A 17 -19.75 -5.37 -11.01
CA HIS A 17 -20.30 -6.72 -10.87
C HIS A 17 -19.53 -7.71 -11.76
N SER A 18 -19.11 -8.83 -11.19
CA SER A 18 -18.52 -9.97 -11.91
C SER A 18 -19.34 -11.24 -11.64
N THR A 19 -19.38 -12.16 -12.61
CA THR A 19 -20.05 -13.46 -12.42
C THR A 19 -18.99 -14.55 -12.40
N VAL A 20 -18.99 -15.35 -11.34
CA VAL A 20 -18.04 -16.44 -11.14
C VAL A 20 -18.80 -17.72 -10.81
N GLN A 21 -18.38 -18.84 -11.40
CA GLN A 21 -18.92 -20.14 -11.06
C GLN A 21 -18.18 -20.75 -9.87
N MET A 22 -18.93 -21.09 -8.83
CA MET A 22 -18.38 -21.68 -7.61
C MET A 22 -19.38 -22.65 -6.98
N THR A 23 -18.84 -23.58 -6.20
CA THR A 23 -19.60 -24.53 -5.40
C THR A 23 -20.20 -23.87 -4.17
N GLN A 24 -21.21 -24.49 -3.57
CA GLN A 24 -21.84 -24.02 -2.34
C GLN A 24 -20.83 -23.78 -1.19
N ASN A 25 -19.84 -24.66 -1.06
CA ASN A 25 -18.80 -24.53 -0.03
C ASN A 25 -17.91 -23.32 -0.30
N GLU A 26 -17.49 -23.11 -1.56
CA GLU A 26 -16.67 -21.95 -1.94
C GLU A 26 -17.43 -20.63 -1.72
N ILE A 27 -18.75 -20.61 -1.90
CA ILE A 27 -19.59 -19.44 -1.60
C ILE A 27 -19.56 -19.15 -0.10
N ALA A 28 -19.79 -20.18 0.72
CA ALA A 28 -19.80 -20.04 2.18
C ALA A 28 -18.44 -19.58 2.71
N GLU A 29 -17.34 -20.16 2.21
CA GLU A 29 -15.98 -19.74 2.55
C GLU A 29 -15.71 -18.29 2.15
N LYS A 30 -16.06 -17.89 0.92
CA LYS A 30 -15.83 -16.53 0.44
C LYS A 30 -16.65 -15.49 1.22
N ALA A 31 -17.88 -15.84 1.57
CA ALA A 31 -18.75 -15.00 2.40
C ALA A 31 -18.24 -14.90 3.85
N ALA A 32 -17.65 -15.96 4.39
CA ALA A 32 -17.05 -15.97 5.73
C ALA A 32 -15.72 -15.19 5.80
N GLN A 33 -14.91 -15.24 4.73
CA GLN A 33 -13.65 -14.48 4.63
C GLN A 33 -13.87 -12.97 4.57
N THR A 34 -15.03 -12.54 4.08
CA THR A 34 -15.35 -11.12 3.90
C THR A 34 -16.28 -10.65 5.01
N GLN A 35 -15.72 -10.03 6.05
CA GLN A 35 -16.51 -9.60 7.21
C GLN A 35 -17.58 -8.58 6.81
N GLY A 36 -18.85 -8.89 7.15
CA GLY A 36 -20.00 -8.05 6.81
C GLY A 36 -20.57 -8.25 5.40
N SER A 37 -20.06 -9.20 4.61
CA SER A 37 -20.64 -9.53 3.31
C SER A 37 -22.10 -9.98 3.41
N TRP A 38 -22.90 -9.51 2.47
CA TRP A 38 -24.30 -9.91 2.33
C TRP A 38 -24.42 -10.91 1.19
N VAL A 39 -25.01 -12.07 1.47
CA VAL A 39 -25.31 -13.05 0.44
C VAL A 39 -26.80 -13.07 0.18
N PHE A 40 -27.16 -12.96 -1.09
CA PHE A 40 -28.54 -13.07 -1.54
C PHE A 40 -28.71 -14.38 -2.30
N VAL A 41 -29.70 -15.17 -1.91
CA VAL A 41 -30.17 -16.34 -2.67
C VAL A 41 -31.59 -16.04 -3.12
N ASN A 42 -31.83 -16.03 -4.43
CA ASN A 42 -33.14 -15.70 -5.02
C ASN A 42 -33.72 -14.39 -4.47
N ASN A 43 -32.88 -13.35 -4.39
CA ASN A 43 -33.20 -12.02 -3.85
C ASN A 43 -33.53 -11.98 -2.35
N GLN A 44 -33.35 -13.06 -1.60
CA GLN A 44 -33.47 -13.07 -0.15
C GLN A 44 -32.10 -13.03 0.50
N LEU A 45 -31.93 -12.18 1.52
CA LEU A 45 -30.70 -12.13 2.31
C LEU A 45 -30.58 -13.40 3.15
N VAL A 46 -29.42 -14.04 3.09
CA VAL A 46 -29.08 -15.27 3.81
C VAL A 46 -27.77 -15.03 4.56
N SER A 47 -27.65 -15.58 5.78
CA SER A 47 -26.40 -15.53 6.52
C SER A 47 -25.34 -16.43 5.89
N ALA A 48 -24.07 -16.03 5.93
CA ALA A 48 -22.97 -16.83 5.37
C ALA A 48 -22.87 -18.24 5.99
N ALA A 49 -23.24 -18.37 7.27
CA ALA A 49 -23.22 -19.64 8.00
C ALA A 49 -24.32 -20.60 7.51
N ASP A 50 -25.50 -20.08 7.18
CA ASP A 50 -26.63 -20.91 6.77
C ASP A 50 -26.50 -21.43 5.33
N ILE A 51 -25.66 -20.80 4.51
CA ILE A 51 -25.46 -21.19 3.10
C ILE A 51 -24.99 -22.64 2.99
N ALA A 52 -24.10 -23.11 3.87
CA ALA A 52 -23.54 -24.45 3.79
C ALA A 52 -24.62 -25.55 3.92
N ASP A 53 -25.67 -25.27 4.69
CA ASP A 53 -26.74 -26.23 4.99
C ASP A 53 -28.03 -25.97 4.17
N MET A 54 -28.06 -24.92 3.34
CA MET A 54 -29.21 -24.61 2.51
C MET A 54 -29.39 -25.62 1.37
N ASN A 55 -30.66 -25.92 1.07
CA ASN A 55 -31.00 -26.69 -0.12
C ASN A 55 -31.04 -25.76 -1.35
N LEU A 56 -29.91 -25.63 -2.03
CA LEU A 56 -29.79 -24.83 -3.25
C LEU A 56 -30.19 -25.63 -4.49
N GLU A 57 -31.14 -25.11 -5.26
CA GLU A 57 -31.51 -25.68 -6.56
C GLU A 57 -30.55 -25.19 -7.66
N ALA A 58 -30.31 -25.99 -8.70
CA ALA A 58 -29.36 -25.66 -9.79
C ALA A 58 -29.67 -24.36 -10.56
N GLY A 59 -30.88 -23.80 -10.41
CA GLY A 59 -31.26 -22.49 -10.97
C GLY A 59 -31.24 -21.33 -9.98
N SER A 60 -30.69 -21.52 -8.77
CA SER A 60 -30.67 -20.49 -7.73
C SER A 60 -29.79 -19.32 -8.16
N ARG A 61 -30.33 -18.11 -8.06
CA ARG A 61 -29.57 -16.88 -8.33
C ARG A 61 -28.85 -16.47 -7.06
N ILE A 62 -27.52 -16.47 -7.08
CA ILE A 62 -26.72 -16.12 -5.92
C ILE A 62 -25.98 -14.82 -6.19
N ARG A 63 -26.04 -13.87 -5.25
CA ARG A 63 -25.30 -12.62 -5.31
C ARG A 63 -24.55 -12.39 -4.00
N LEU A 64 -23.26 -12.15 -4.10
CA LEU A 64 -22.39 -11.80 -2.98
C LEU A 64 -22.08 -10.31 -3.07
N MET A 65 -22.51 -9.57 -2.05
CA MET A 65 -22.25 -8.15 -1.91
C MET A 65 -21.18 -7.92 -0.84
N PRO A 66 -20.24 -6.99 -1.06
CA PRO A 66 -19.31 -6.57 -0.02
C PRO A 66 -20.12 -5.89 1.09
N GLY A 67 -19.65 -6.00 2.33
CA GLY A 67 -20.33 -5.34 3.43
C GLY A 67 -20.42 -3.84 3.22
N LEU A 68 -21.61 -3.27 3.44
CA LEU A 68 -21.75 -1.82 3.55
C LEU A 68 -20.98 -1.38 4.80
N VAL A 69 -19.85 -0.69 4.61
CA VAL A 69 -19.06 -0.06 5.68
C VAL A 69 -19.76 1.14 6.34
N GLY A 70 -21.10 1.10 6.45
CA GLY A 70 -21.95 2.19 6.92
C GLY A 70 -23.03 1.75 7.91
N GLY A 71 -22.85 0.62 8.60
CA GLY A 71 -23.71 0.19 9.71
C GLY A 71 -23.19 0.71 11.05
N GLN A 72 -24.06 1.38 11.80
CA GLN A 72 -23.83 2.27 12.94
C GLN A 72 -23.14 1.68 14.20
N ASP A 73 -22.68 0.42 14.15
CA ASP A 73 -22.09 -0.30 15.31
C ASP A 73 -20.70 -0.89 15.05
N VAL A 74 -20.08 -0.64 13.88
CA VAL A 74 -18.68 -1.03 13.67
C VAL A 74 -17.77 0.00 14.35
N PRO A 75 -16.84 -0.42 15.24
CA PRO A 75 -15.88 0.49 15.84
C PRO A 75 -15.14 1.29 14.77
N THR A 76 -15.26 2.62 14.84
CA THR A 76 -14.51 3.55 14.01
C THR A 76 -13.35 4.13 14.80
N PHE A 77 -12.27 4.41 14.09
CA PHE A 77 -11.04 4.93 14.65
C PHE A 77 -10.69 6.23 13.93
N VAL A 78 -10.21 7.21 14.70
CA VAL A 78 -9.60 8.41 14.12
C VAL A 78 -8.21 8.01 13.66
N VAL A 79 -7.99 8.03 12.35
CA VAL A 79 -6.72 7.70 11.70
C VAL A 79 -6.03 9.00 11.31
N GLN A 80 -4.87 9.25 11.89
CA GLN A 80 -4.00 10.34 11.48
C GLN A 80 -3.14 9.89 10.30
N ILE A 81 -3.37 10.46 9.13
CA ILE A 81 -2.62 10.18 7.90
C ILE A 81 -1.62 11.30 7.69
N THR A 82 -0.35 10.93 7.53
CA THR A 82 0.70 11.85 7.12
C THR A 82 1.00 11.63 5.66
N ASP A 83 1.11 12.69 4.88
CA ASP A 83 1.56 12.67 3.49
C ASP A 83 2.57 13.80 3.24
N GLY A 84 3.05 13.91 1.99
CA GLY A 84 4.01 14.96 1.60
C GLY A 84 3.47 16.40 1.70
N THR A 85 2.18 16.58 1.99
CA THR A 85 1.53 17.89 2.15
C THR A 85 1.19 18.23 3.62
N GLY A 86 1.28 17.25 4.53
CA GLY A 86 1.10 17.46 5.97
C GLY A 86 0.36 16.32 6.67
N HIS A 87 -0.35 16.65 7.75
CA HIS A 87 -1.18 15.70 8.51
C HIS A 87 -2.67 15.94 8.25
N SER A 88 -3.40 14.86 7.97
CA SER A 88 -4.85 14.82 7.86
C SER A 88 -5.43 13.82 8.84
N GLU A 89 -6.63 14.06 9.36
CA GLU A 89 -7.36 13.10 10.19
C GLU A 89 -8.57 12.57 9.43
N VAL A 90 -8.73 11.25 9.40
CA VAL A 90 -9.83 10.57 8.72
C VAL A 90 -10.42 9.52 9.66
N VAL A 91 -11.74 9.47 9.78
CA VAL A 91 -12.42 8.42 10.52
C VAL A 91 -12.58 7.21 9.61
N MET A 92 -12.06 6.05 10.04
CA MET A 92 -12.09 4.81 9.26
C MET A 92 -12.46 3.62 10.14
N THR A 93 -13.02 2.57 9.55
CA THR A 93 -13.16 1.26 10.21
C THR A 93 -11.83 0.50 10.19
N LYS A 94 -11.70 -0.53 11.03
CA LYS A 94 -10.53 -1.43 10.99
C LYS A 94 -10.30 -2.05 9.62
N ALA A 95 -11.37 -2.45 8.93
CA ALA A 95 -11.27 -3.02 7.58
C ALA A 95 -10.69 -2.01 6.58
N GLN A 96 -11.14 -0.74 6.63
CA GLN A 96 -10.61 0.33 5.78
C GLN A 96 -9.14 0.65 6.09
N ILE A 97 -8.74 0.56 7.36
CA ILE A 97 -7.35 0.72 7.78
C ILE A 97 -6.47 -0.35 7.14
N VAL A 98 -6.88 -1.62 7.25
CA VAL A 98 -6.17 -2.77 6.66
C VAL A 98 -6.09 -2.64 5.14
N GLU A 99 -7.20 -2.31 4.49
CA GLU A 99 -7.26 -2.16 3.03
C GLU A 99 -6.28 -1.08 2.56
N LYS A 100 -6.30 0.10 3.20
CA LYS A 100 -5.43 1.22 2.85
C LYS A 100 -3.95 0.89 3.06
N ALA A 101 -3.63 0.19 4.14
CA ALA A 101 -2.28 -0.28 4.43
C ALA A 101 -1.81 -1.36 3.45
N THR A 102 -2.72 -2.21 2.95
CA THR A 102 -2.40 -3.26 1.97
C THR A 102 -2.24 -2.69 0.56
N GLN A 103 -3.02 -1.66 0.20
CA GLN A 103 -2.91 -0.98 -1.09
C GLN A 103 -1.60 -0.19 -1.23
N ASN A 104 -0.97 0.20 -0.11
CA ASN A 104 0.29 0.92 -0.09
C ASN A 104 1.26 0.27 0.91
N ASN A 105 2.09 -0.65 0.38
CA ASN A 105 3.10 -1.40 1.15
C ASN A 105 4.19 -0.52 1.79
N GLU A 106 4.26 0.76 1.43
CA GLU A 106 5.22 1.71 2.00
C GLU A 106 4.62 2.46 3.20
N LEU A 107 3.34 2.27 3.52
CA LEU A 107 2.73 2.89 4.71
C LEU A 107 3.13 2.15 5.99
N TRP A 108 3.75 2.89 6.90
CA TRP A 108 3.91 2.47 8.28
C TRP A 108 2.62 2.75 9.05
N VAL A 109 2.07 1.70 9.65
CA VAL A 109 0.86 1.77 10.47
C VAL A 109 1.25 1.68 11.94
N PHE A 110 0.84 2.68 12.69
CA PHE A 110 1.01 2.73 14.13
C PHE A 110 -0.34 2.58 14.82
N VAL A 111 -0.42 1.69 15.80
CA VAL A 111 -1.55 1.57 16.69
C VAL A 111 -1.05 1.83 18.10
N ASN A 112 -1.65 2.80 18.81
CA ASN A 112 -1.20 3.21 20.15
C ASN A 112 0.32 3.49 20.22
N ASN A 113 0.84 4.22 19.23
CA ASN A 113 2.27 4.53 19.05
C ASN A 113 3.21 3.33 18.80
N GLN A 114 2.69 2.11 18.62
CA GLN A 114 3.48 0.95 18.25
C GLN A 114 3.35 0.68 16.75
N LEU A 115 4.48 0.44 16.07
CA LEU A 115 4.48 0.01 14.67
C LEU A 115 3.88 -1.40 14.57
N VAL A 116 2.91 -1.57 13.69
CA VAL A 116 2.23 -2.85 13.45
C VAL A 116 2.39 -3.24 11.98
N ASN A 117 2.74 -4.50 11.74
CA ASN A 117 2.81 -5.04 10.39
C ASN A 117 1.40 -5.10 9.78
N THR A 118 1.28 -4.78 8.49
CA THR A 118 0.00 -4.81 7.77
C THR A 118 -0.69 -6.17 7.83
N ALA A 119 0.06 -7.26 7.82
CA ALA A 119 -0.47 -8.63 7.97
C ALA A 119 -1.06 -8.89 9.37
N ASP A 120 -0.48 -8.29 10.42
CA ASP A 120 -0.90 -8.48 11.80
C ASP A 120 -2.08 -7.59 12.19
N LEU A 121 -2.36 -6.52 11.41
CA LEU A 121 -3.48 -5.60 11.67
C LEU A 121 -4.83 -6.32 11.69
N VAL A 122 -5.02 -7.37 10.90
CA VAL A 122 -6.28 -8.13 10.88
C VAL A 122 -6.52 -8.82 12.22
N GLY A 123 -5.48 -9.40 12.82
CA GLY A 123 -5.53 -10.11 14.09
C GLY A 123 -5.40 -9.22 15.33
N LEU A 124 -4.97 -7.96 15.17
CA LEU A 124 -4.75 -7.04 16.28
C LEU A 124 -6.07 -6.70 16.99
N ASP A 125 -6.12 -6.90 18.31
CA ASP A 125 -7.26 -6.43 19.09
C ASP A 125 -7.19 -4.91 19.24
N MET A 126 -8.24 -4.22 18.82
CA MET A 126 -8.31 -2.76 18.80
C MET A 126 -9.55 -2.31 19.56
N GLU A 127 -9.34 -1.74 20.74
CA GLU A 127 -10.41 -1.22 21.59
C GLU A 127 -10.92 0.14 21.10
N ALA A 128 -12.16 0.47 21.44
CA ALA A 128 -12.74 1.78 21.20
C ALA A 128 -11.88 2.87 21.85
N GLY A 129 -11.32 3.77 21.04
CA GLY A 129 -10.37 4.81 21.48
C GLY A 129 -8.90 4.52 21.16
N SER A 130 -8.57 3.38 20.55
CA SER A 130 -7.23 3.14 20.01
C SER A 130 -6.83 4.24 19.03
N SER A 131 -5.62 4.79 19.18
CA SER A 131 -5.08 5.78 18.24
C SER A 131 -4.43 5.06 17.06
N VAL A 132 -4.74 5.52 15.84
CA VAL A 132 -4.14 4.96 14.63
C VAL A 132 -3.44 6.08 13.88
N ARG A 133 -2.18 5.86 13.50
CA ARG A 133 -1.44 6.76 12.62
C ARG A 133 -0.89 5.99 11.44
N MET A 134 -1.04 6.55 10.25
CA MET A 134 -0.40 6.07 9.03
C MET A 134 0.58 7.13 8.56
N ALA A 135 1.80 6.73 8.26
CA ALA A 135 2.78 7.60 7.66
C ALA A 135 3.48 6.85 6.51
N PRO A 136 3.90 7.53 5.43
CA PRO A 136 4.82 6.95 4.49
C PRO A 136 6.06 6.50 5.26
N GLY A 137 6.60 5.35 4.87
CA GLY A 137 7.82 4.80 5.42
C GLY A 137 8.90 5.86 5.34
N LEU A 138 9.61 6.06 6.45
CA LEU A 138 10.83 6.84 6.41
C LEU A 138 11.80 6.05 5.53
N ILE A 139 12.09 6.57 4.34
CA ILE A 139 13.24 6.14 3.53
C ILE A 139 14.46 6.67 4.28
N GLY A 140 14.85 6.00 5.37
CA GLY A 140 15.82 6.56 6.31
C GLY A 140 16.22 5.57 7.41
N GLY A 141 17.18 4.70 7.09
CA GLY A 141 17.91 3.80 8.00
C GLY A 141 17.15 2.50 8.30
N GLN A 142 17.71 1.29 8.24
CA GLN A 142 19.08 0.76 8.30
C GLN A 142 19.09 -0.47 7.35
N ASP A 143 19.83 -0.49 6.25
CA ASP A 143 21.10 -1.24 6.08
C ASP A 143 21.71 -0.93 4.69
N ALA A 144 21.23 0.11 4.01
CA ALA A 144 21.72 0.47 2.70
C ALA A 144 23.15 1.04 2.81
N PRO A 145 24.09 0.59 1.97
CA PRO A 145 25.44 1.15 1.95
C PRO A 145 25.38 2.65 1.66
N THR A 146 26.05 3.43 2.49
CA THR A 146 26.25 4.87 2.26
C THR A 146 27.52 5.10 1.48
N PHE A 147 27.50 6.09 0.58
CA PHE A 147 28.63 6.45 -0.27
C PHE A 147 29.00 7.92 -0.06
N ASP A 148 30.30 8.22 -0.17
CA ASP A 148 30.77 9.60 -0.19
C ASP A 148 30.47 10.21 -1.57
N VAL A 149 29.54 11.17 -1.60
CA VAL A 149 29.14 11.88 -2.82
C VAL A 149 29.72 13.29 -2.80
N GLU A 150 30.55 13.62 -3.78
CA GLU A 150 31.08 14.96 -4.01
C GLU A 150 30.05 15.79 -4.80
N ILE A 151 29.45 16.79 -4.18
CA ILE A 151 28.46 17.68 -4.78
C ILE A 151 29.13 18.98 -5.17
N ALA A 152 29.06 19.34 -6.44
CA ALA A 152 29.50 20.65 -6.89
C ALA A 152 28.47 21.73 -6.55
N ASP A 153 28.95 22.86 -6.06
CA ASP A 153 28.14 24.04 -5.78
C ASP A 153 28.87 25.32 -6.22
N ALA A 154 28.24 26.49 -6.02
CA ALA A 154 28.81 27.77 -6.42
C ALA A 154 30.13 28.13 -5.71
N THR A 155 30.49 27.43 -4.62
CA THR A 155 31.72 27.64 -3.84
C THR A 155 32.81 26.60 -4.15
N GLY A 156 32.52 25.59 -4.98
CA GLY A 156 33.44 24.53 -5.36
C GLY A 156 32.77 23.16 -5.23
N HIS A 157 33.15 22.39 -4.21
CA HIS A 157 32.62 21.06 -3.95
C HIS A 157 32.47 20.80 -2.45
N SER A 158 31.40 20.11 -2.06
CA SER A 158 31.19 19.56 -0.72
C SER A 158 31.04 18.05 -0.78
N THR A 159 31.46 17.32 0.26
CA THR A 159 31.28 15.87 0.35
C THR A 159 30.18 15.57 1.34
N VAL A 160 29.20 14.76 0.92
CA VAL A 160 28.06 14.34 1.74
C VAL A 160 27.93 12.83 1.65
N GLN A 161 27.71 12.17 2.78
CA GLN A 161 27.34 10.77 2.82
C GLN A 161 25.85 10.61 2.56
N MET A 162 25.51 9.76 1.59
CA MET A 162 24.13 9.42 1.28
C MET A 162 24.05 8.01 0.67
N THR A 163 22.87 7.41 0.74
CA THR A 163 22.53 6.15 0.09
C THR A 163 22.37 6.32 -1.41
N GLN A 164 22.33 5.21 -2.14
CA GLN A 164 22.08 5.18 -3.58
C GLN A 164 20.72 5.79 -3.94
N ASP A 165 19.68 5.53 -3.15
CA ASP A 165 18.34 6.07 -3.37
C ASP A 165 18.29 7.58 -3.13
N GLU A 166 18.93 8.07 -2.06
CA GLU A 166 19.06 9.51 -1.80
C GLU A 166 19.83 10.23 -2.92
N LEU A 167 20.85 9.58 -3.50
CA LEU A 167 21.58 10.10 -4.65
C LEU A 167 20.67 10.21 -5.89
N VAL A 168 19.87 9.18 -6.17
CA VAL A 168 18.91 9.16 -7.30
C VAL A 168 17.87 10.25 -7.12
N GLU A 169 17.31 10.39 -5.91
CA GLU A 169 16.33 11.41 -5.59
C GLU A 169 16.92 12.82 -5.77
N LYS A 170 18.09 13.08 -5.18
CA LYS A 170 18.76 14.39 -5.24
C LYS A 170 19.14 14.78 -6.66
N ALA A 171 19.61 13.82 -7.45
CA ALA A 171 19.92 14.03 -8.86
C ALA A 171 18.66 14.26 -9.71
N GLY A 172 17.54 13.62 -9.39
CA GLY A 172 16.25 13.80 -10.05
C GLY A 172 15.58 15.16 -9.74
N GLN A 173 15.75 15.68 -8.52
CA GLN A 173 15.23 16.99 -8.11
C GLN A 173 15.90 18.16 -8.84
N THR A 174 17.14 17.99 -9.29
CA THR A 174 17.93 19.07 -9.88
C THR A 174 17.99 18.91 -11.40
N GLN A 175 17.14 19.66 -12.12
CA GLN A 175 17.03 19.59 -13.57
C GLN A 175 18.38 19.85 -14.26
N GLY A 176 18.79 18.92 -15.12
CA GLY A 176 20.05 19.00 -15.86
C GLY A 176 21.30 18.57 -15.08
N SER A 177 21.14 17.91 -13.92
CA SER A 177 22.28 17.38 -13.17
C SER A 177 22.95 16.21 -13.87
N TRP A 178 24.26 16.12 -13.68
CA TRP A 178 25.08 15.01 -14.14
C TRP A 178 25.67 14.28 -12.94
N VAL A 179 25.54 12.96 -12.93
CA VAL A 179 26.18 12.12 -11.93
C VAL A 179 27.33 11.38 -12.56
N PHE A 180 28.48 11.40 -11.90
CA PHE A 180 29.64 10.62 -12.27
C PHE A 180 29.87 9.52 -11.24
N VAL A 181 30.02 8.30 -11.72
CA VAL A 181 30.47 7.15 -10.91
C VAL A 181 31.79 6.68 -11.50
N ASN A 182 32.86 6.67 -10.71
CA ASN A 182 34.21 6.30 -11.16
C ASN A 182 34.64 7.03 -12.45
N ASN A 183 34.39 8.34 -12.51
CA ASN A 183 34.67 9.22 -13.66
C ASN A 183 33.86 8.92 -14.94
N GLN A 184 32.85 8.06 -14.88
CA GLN A 184 31.91 7.83 -16.00
C GLN A 184 30.59 8.55 -15.72
N LEU A 185 30.04 9.21 -16.74
CA LEU A 185 28.72 9.82 -16.67
C LEU A 185 27.66 8.71 -16.63
N VAL A 186 26.79 8.74 -15.63
CA VAL A 186 25.70 7.78 -15.45
C VAL A 186 24.39 8.55 -15.32
N SER A 187 23.33 8.09 -15.99
CA SER A 187 22.01 8.70 -15.84
C SER A 187 21.36 8.31 -14.52
N THR A 188 20.43 9.14 -14.03
CA THR A 188 19.72 8.87 -12.76
C THR A 188 18.98 7.54 -12.75
N ALA A 189 18.44 7.11 -13.89
CA ALA A 189 17.78 5.81 -14.06
C ALA A 189 18.76 4.62 -14.02
N GLU A 190 19.98 4.82 -14.50
CA GLU A 190 21.02 3.78 -14.48
C GLU A 190 21.62 3.63 -13.09
N ILE A 191 21.78 4.72 -12.32
CA ILE A 191 22.29 4.68 -10.94
C ILE A 191 21.43 3.76 -10.09
N ALA A 192 20.10 3.84 -10.16
CA ALA A 192 19.20 3.02 -9.34
C ALA A 192 19.41 1.50 -9.53
N ASN A 193 19.95 1.08 -10.68
CA ASN A 193 20.18 -0.33 -11.01
C ASN A 193 21.67 -0.71 -10.98
N MET A 194 22.56 0.23 -10.63
CA MET A 194 24.00 0.02 -10.64
C MET A 194 24.45 -0.70 -9.35
N ASN A 195 25.36 -1.65 -9.48
CA ASN A 195 25.99 -2.28 -8.32
C ASN A 195 27.14 -1.38 -7.82
N LEU A 196 26.87 -0.53 -6.84
CA LEU A 196 27.85 0.39 -6.28
C LEU A 196 28.68 -0.30 -5.18
N GLU A 197 30.00 -0.27 -5.33
CA GLU A 197 30.93 -0.78 -4.32
C GLU A 197 31.27 0.32 -3.30
N ALA A 198 31.60 -0.06 -2.06
CA ALA A 198 31.91 0.89 -0.98
C ALA A 198 33.09 1.84 -1.28
N GLY A 199 33.93 1.56 -2.28
CA GLY A 199 35.02 2.42 -2.75
C GLY A 199 34.68 3.28 -3.98
N SER A 200 33.43 3.31 -4.41
CA SER A 200 33.01 4.02 -5.62
C SER A 200 33.16 5.53 -5.44
N ARG A 201 33.83 6.19 -6.39
CA ARG A 201 33.94 7.65 -6.39
C ARG A 201 32.72 8.25 -7.08
N ILE A 202 31.85 8.90 -6.31
CA ILE A 202 30.61 9.47 -6.83
C ILE A 202 30.69 11.01 -6.81
N ARG A 203 30.29 11.65 -7.91
CA ARG A 203 30.21 13.11 -8.01
C ARG A 203 28.90 13.56 -8.64
N LEU A 204 28.18 14.44 -7.96
CA LEU A 204 26.97 15.09 -8.44
C LEU A 204 27.30 16.51 -8.90
N MET A 205 27.08 16.79 -10.18
CA MET A 205 27.26 18.11 -10.78
C MET A 205 25.88 18.71 -11.09
N PRO A 206 25.55 19.91 -10.59
CA PRO A 206 24.34 20.60 -11.00
C PRO A 206 24.46 21.00 -12.48
N GLY A 207 23.32 21.15 -13.15
CA GLY A 207 23.31 21.61 -14.54
C GLY A 207 24.01 22.96 -14.70
N LEU A 208 24.69 23.15 -15.84
CA LEU A 208 25.28 24.43 -16.18
C LEU A 208 24.18 25.48 -16.31
N VAL A 209 24.06 26.35 -15.32
CA VAL A 209 23.37 27.63 -15.51
C VAL A 209 24.28 28.47 -16.39
N GLY A 210 23.98 28.52 -17.70
CA GLY A 210 24.62 29.45 -18.60
C GLY A 210 24.54 30.85 -18.00
N GLY A 211 25.70 31.52 -17.91
CA GLY A 211 25.81 32.83 -17.28
C GLY A 211 24.69 33.76 -17.76
N ARG A 212 24.01 34.38 -16.79
CA ARG A 212 23.03 35.43 -17.06
C ARG A 212 23.74 36.50 -17.89
N ALA A 213 23.40 36.60 -19.17
CA ALA A 213 23.87 37.69 -20.01
C ALA A 213 23.43 39.00 -19.34
N CYS A 214 24.43 39.79 -18.92
CA CYS A 214 24.24 41.15 -18.42
C CYS A 214 23.66 42.05 -19.52
#